data_AF-A0A819JBN3-F1
#
_entry.id   AF-A0A819JBN3-F1
#
_cell.length_a   1.000
_cell.length_b   1.000
_cell.length_c   1.000
_cell.angle_alpha   90.00
_cell.angle_beta   90.00
_cell.angle_gamma   90.00
#
_symmetry.space_group_name_H-M   'P 1'
#
loop_
_entity.id
_entity.type
_entity.pdbx_description
1 polymer ?
#
loop_
_entity_poly.entity_id
_entity_poly.type
_entity_poly.pdbx_seq_one_letter_code
_entity_poly.pdbx_strand_id
1 'polypeptide(L)'
;MNPIYIYDNRKKRLVCLRIESDNILRKDYFYGTFPEATGIMFHNNEHNCIVSIPRDEHGHFKFNWDSNVVYELIYRDGSRDRSTSPSSKKSTIWSWLTAIG
;
A
#
# COMPACT_ATOMS: atom_id res chain seq x y z
N MET A 1 -8.61 -15.44 7.09
CA MET A 1 -8.01 -14.74 5.94
C MET A 1 -8.12 -13.25 6.22
N ASN A 2 -6.99 -12.55 6.33
CA ASN A 2 -6.99 -11.12 6.58
C ASN A 2 -6.99 -10.39 5.24
N PRO A 3 -8.02 -9.58 4.92
CA PRO A 3 -7.99 -8.74 3.73
C PRO A 3 -6.86 -7.72 3.85
N ILE A 4 -6.18 -7.46 2.74
CA ILE A 4 -5.22 -6.36 2.64
C ILE A 4 -5.89 -5.20 1.91
N TYR A 5 -5.75 -4.00 2.47
CA TYR A 5 -6.24 -2.78 1.84
C TYR A 5 -5.07 -2.01 1.24
N ILE A 6 -5.12 -1.77 -0.06
CA ILE A 6 -4.14 -0.98 -0.78
C ILE A 6 -4.81 0.29 -1.31
N TYR A 7 -4.23 1.44 -0.97
CA TYR A 7 -4.65 2.73 -1.47
C TYR A 7 -3.97 3.04 -2.81
N ASP A 8 -4.80 3.33 -3.80
CA ASP A 8 -4.39 3.76 -5.13
C ASP A 8 -4.47 5.29 -5.19
N ASN A 9 -3.33 5.96 -4.96
CA ASN A 9 -3.29 7.42 -4.88
C ASN A 9 -3.65 8.10 -6.22
N ARG A 10 -3.38 7.45 -7.36
CA ARG A 10 -3.72 7.99 -8.69
C ARG A 10 -5.24 8.01 -8.91
N LYS A 11 -5.93 6.97 -8.46
CA LYS A 11 -7.40 6.85 -8.59
C LYS A 11 -8.17 7.30 -7.34
N LYS A 12 -7.48 7.77 -6.29
CA LYS A 12 -8.04 8.18 -4.99
C LYS A 12 -9.04 7.17 -4.43
N ARG A 13 -8.66 5.89 -4.42
CA ARG A 13 -9.53 4.78 -3.99
C ARG A 13 -8.80 3.77 -3.13
N LEU A 14 -9.53 3.11 -2.24
CA LEU A 14 -9.05 1.95 -1.48
C LEU A 14 -9.49 0.66 -2.20
N VAL A 15 -8.56 -0.27 -2.39
CA VAL A 15 -8.82 -1.58 -3.00
C VAL A 15 -8.54 -2.67 -1.98
N CYS A 16 -9.54 -3.51 -1.74
CA CYS A 16 -9.41 -4.68 -0.89
C CYS A 16 -8.95 -5.88 -1.73
N LEU A 17 -7.81 -6.46 -1.38
CA LEU A 17 -7.28 -7.67 -1.98
C LEU A 17 -7.41 -8.83 -0.99
N ARG A 18 -7.94 -9.95 -1.49
CA ARG A 18 -7.88 -11.22 -0.79
C ARG A 18 -6.55 -11.87 -1.11
N ILE A 19 -5.70 -11.98 -0.10
CA ILE A 19 -4.43 -12.72 -0.18
C ILE A 19 -4.63 -14.17 0.24
N GLU A 20 -3.81 -15.05 -0.32
CA GLU A 20 -3.78 -16.46 0.07
C GLU A 20 -3.28 -16.61 1.52
N SER A 21 -3.50 -17.78 2.10
CA SER A 21 -3.26 -18.10 3.53
C SER A 21 -1.85 -17.82 4.04
N ASP A 22 -0.87 -17.64 3.15
CA ASP A 22 0.55 -17.46 3.50
C ASP A 22 0.99 -15.99 3.49
N ASN A 23 0.05 -15.03 3.44
CA ASN A 23 0.33 -13.61 3.28
C ASN A 23 1.15 -13.27 2.02
N ILE A 24 0.96 -14.08 0.98
CA ILE A 24 1.59 -13.90 -0.32
C ILE A 24 0.56 -13.30 -1.29
N LEU A 25 0.94 -12.22 -1.95
CA LEU A 25 0.22 -11.67 -3.09
C LEU A 25 0.99 -12.03 -4.37
N ARG A 26 0.37 -12.87 -5.18
CA ARG A 26 0.94 -13.29 -6.47
C ARG A 26 1.14 -12.10 -7.38
N LYS A 27 2.29 -12.05 -8.06
CA LYS A 27 2.67 -10.96 -8.96
C LYS A 27 1.67 -10.81 -10.11
N ASP A 28 1.19 -11.93 -10.67
CA ASP A 28 0.31 -11.92 -11.82
C ASP A 28 -1.06 -11.33 -11.46
N TYR A 29 -1.56 -11.66 -10.26
CA TYR A 29 -2.77 -11.06 -9.73
C TYR A 29 -2.58 -9.56 -9.43
N PHE A 30 -1.42 -9.17 -8.86
CA PHE A 30 -1.10 -7.77 -8.62
C PHE A 30 -1.04 -6.95 -9.92
N TYR A 31 -0.24 -7.36 -10.91
CA TYR A 31 -0.09 -6.63 -12.17
C TYR A 31 -1.33 -6.75 -13.07
N GLY A 32 -2.13 -7.81 -12.93
CA GLY A 32 -3.45 -7.87 -13.57
C GLY A 32 -4.44 -6.84 -12.99
N THR A 33 -4.35 -6.58 -11.68
CA THR A 33 -5.22 -5.59 -10.99
C THR A 33 -4.70 -4.15 -11.14
N PHE A 34 -3.38 -3.98 -11.13
CA PHE A 34 -2.68 -2.70 -11.18
C PHE A 34 -1.55 -2.72 -12.23
N PRO A 35 -1.89 -2.73 -13.53
CA PRO A 35 -0.90 -2.93 -14.60
C PRO A 35 0.16 -1.83 -14.69
N GLU A 36 -0.15 -0.63 -14.21
CA GLU A 36 0.76 0.52 -14.23
C GLU A 36 1.60 0.63 -12.95
N ALA A 37 1.23 -0.10 -11.89
CA ALA A 37 1.94 -0.04 -10.62
C ALA A 37 3.29 -0.76 -10.74
N THR A 38 4.30 -0.21 -10.10
CA THR A 38 5.67 -0.74 -10.06
C THR A 38 6.00 -1.41 -8.73
N GLY A 39 5.15 -1.27 -7.72
CA GLY A 39 5.36 -1.86 -6.40
C GLY A 39 4.31 -1.44 -5.37
N ILE A 40 4.55 -1.82 -4.13
CA ILE A 40 3.72 -1.52 -2.97
C ILE A 40 4.64 -1.00 -1.85
N MET A 41 4.21 0.03 -1.14
CA MET A 41 4.87 0.53 0.06
C MET A 41 3.88 0.60 1.22
N PHE A 42 4.40 0.77 2.44
CA PHE A 42 3.61 1.15 3.60
C PHE A 42 4.37 2.15 4.48
N HIS A 43 3.62 2.88 5.29
CA HIS A 43 4.18 3.76 6.29
C HIS A 43 4.31 3.01 7.61
N ASN A 44 5.54 2.85 8.09
CA ASN A 44 5.79 2.33 9.43
C ASN A 44 5.78 3.51 10.42
N ASN A 45 4.72 3.59 11.23
CA ASN A 45 4.56 4.65 12.22
C ASN A 45 5.56 4.56 13.38
N GLU A 46 6.02 3.36 13.73
CA GLU A 46 7.00 3.15 14.82
C GLU A 46 8.35 3.77 14.46
N HIS A 47 8.73 3.67 13.19
CA HIS A 47 10.01 4.13 12.68
C HIS A 47 9.91 5.39 11.81
N ASN A 48 8.71 5.97 11.68
CA ASN A 48 8.38 7.11 10.81
C ASN A 48 9.03 6.99 9.41
N CYS A 49 8.95 5.81 8.80
CA CYS A 49 9.63 5.52 7.55
C CYS A 49 8.71 4.87 6.52
N ILE A 50 9.04 5.04 5.24
CA ILE A 50 8.35 4.42 4.11
C ILE A 50 9.11 3.16 3.74
N VAL A 51 8.44 2.01 3.82
CA VAL A 51 9.04 0.70 3.56
C VAL A 51 8.41 0.09 2.31
N SER A 52 9.24 -0.34 1.36
CA SER A 52 8.79 -1.10 0.19
C SER A 52 8.51 -2.55 0.58
N ILE A 53 7.42 -3.13 0.08
CA ILE A 53 7.12 -4.54 0.30
C ILE A 53 8.15 -5.41 -0.46
N PRO A 54 8.83 -6.33 0.24
CA PRO A 54 9.81 -7.20 -0.39
C PRO A 54 9.12 -8.21 -1.32
N ARG A 55 9.86 -8.61 -2.35
CA ARG A 55 9.46 -9.67 -3.27
C ARG A 55 10.25 -10.95 -2.97
N ASP A 56 9.62 -12.09 -3.20
CA ASP A 56 10.32 -13.37 -3.21
C ASP A 56 11.07 -13.61 -4.54
N GLU A 57 11.73 -14.76 -4.64
CA GLU A 57 12.45 -15.19 -5.84
C GLU A 57 11.58 -15.36 -7.09
N HIS A 58 10.27 -15.52 -6.91
CA HIS A 58 9.30 -15.61 -8.01
C HIS A 58 8.68 -14.25 -8.36
N GLY A 59 8.95 -13.21 -7.57
CA GLY A 59 8.46 -11.85 -7.72
C GLY A 59 7.15 -11.56 -6.97
N HIS A 60 6.66 -12.47 -6.14
CA HIS A 60 5.46 -12.28 -5.32
C HIS A 60 5.73 -11.36 -4.13
N PHE A 61 4.73 -10.59 -3.73
CA PHE A 61 4.85 -9.69 -2.59
C PHE A 61 4.55 -10.45 -1.29
N LYS A 62 5.45 -10.34 -0.32
CA LYS A 62 5.31 -10.97 1.00
C LYS A 62 4.91 -9.93 2.04
N PHE A 63 3.76 -10.15 2.67
CA PHE A 63 3.23 -9.28 3.72
C PHE A 63 3.51 -9.92 5.08
N ASN A 64 4.34 -9.26 5.88
CA ASN A 64 4.73 -9.78 7.21
C ASN A 64 4.08 -9.01 8.37
N TRP A 65 3.08 -8.17 8.11
CA TRP A 65 2.69 -7.13 9.05
C TRP A 65 1.20 -7.11 9.38
N ASP A 66 0.94 -6.58 10.57
CA ASP A 66 -0.33 -6.43 11.27
C ASP A 66 -1.46 -5.86 10.40
N SER A 67 -2.70 -6.24 10.69
CA SER A 67 -3.90 -5.82 9.94
C SER A 67 -4.18 -4.30 9.98
N ASN A 68 -3.41 -3.54 10.75
CA ASN A 68 -3.55 -2.09 10.95
C ASN A 68 -2.66 -1.24 10.04
N VAL A 69 -1.98 -1.85 9.07
CA VAL A 69 -1.11 -1.15 8.12
C VAL A 69 -1.88 -0.75 6.86
N VAL A 70 -1.78 0.52 6.46
CA VAL A 70 -2.26 1.00 5.17
C VAL A 70 -1.14 0.88 4.14
N TYR A 71 -1.40 0.13 3.07
CA TYR A 71 -0.48 -0.03 1.95
C TYR A 71 -0.81 0.96 0.84
N GLU A 72 0.20 1.39 0.08
CA GLU A 72 0.06 2.32 -1.04
C GLU A 72 0.76 1.79 -2.29
N LEU A 73 0.19 2.07 -3.47
CA LEU A 73 0.78 1.72 -4.76
C LEU A 73 1.91 2.68 -5.17
N ILE A 74 2.97 2.11 -5.72
CA ILE A 74 4.07 2.85 -6.35
C ILE A 74 3.86 2.83 -7.86
N TYR A 75 4.09 3.96 -8.55
CA TYR A 75 4.01 4.07 -10.00
C TYR A 75 5.33 4.63 -10.58
N ARG A 76 5.64 4.31 -11.84
CA ARG A 76 6.94 4.63 -12.50
C ARG A 76 7.10 6.11 -12.85
N ASP A 77 6.00 6.86 -12.91
CA ASP A 77 5.93 8.26 -13.29
C ASP A 77 6.39 9.24 -12.20
N GLY A 78 6.98 8.73 -11.11
CA GLY A 78 7.52 9.60 -10.08
C GLY A 78 6.43 10.37 -9.32
N SER A 79 5.16 9.98 -9.41
CA SER A 79 4.12 10.43 -8.49
C SER A 79 4.32 9.80 -7.10
N ARG A 80 5.55 9.90 -6.58
CA ARG A 80 5.81 10.13 -5.17
C ARG A 80 5.25 11.52 -4.91
N ASP A 81 3.92 11.59 -4.81
CA ASP A 81 3.20 12.82 -4.54
C ASP A 81 3.83 13.38 -3.27
N ARG A 82 4.68 14.41 -3.45
CA ARG A 82 5.49 15.02 -2.39
C ARG A 82 4.62 15.82 -1.42
N SER A 83 3.33 15.53 -1.40
CA SER A 83 2.30 16.09 -0.53
C SER A 83 2.16 15.34 0.79
N THR A 84 2.91 14.26 1.02
CA THR A 84 3.00 13.58 2.34
C THR A 84 4.34 13.80 3.05
N SER A 85 5.04 14.91 2.79
CA SER A 85 5.89 15.50 3.85
C SER A 85 4.96 16.01 4.95
N PRO A 86 5.07 15.56 6.23
CA PRO A 86 4.11 15.92 7.28
C PRO A 86 4.12 17.40 7.71
N SER A 87 4.85 18.28 7.05
CA SER A 87 5.18 19.60 7.61
C SER A 87 4.30 20.77 7.19
N SER A 88 3.19 20.61 6.44
CA SER A 88 2.29 21.79 6.22
C SER A 88 0.83 21.56 5.87
N LYS A 89 0.33 20.34 5.67
CA LYS A 89 -1.12 20.11 5.59
C LYS A 89 -1.44 18.79 6.27
N LYS A 90 -2.26 18.86 7.32
CA LYS A 90 -2.84 17.70 8.03
C LYS A 90 -3.16 16.61 7.01
N SER A 91 -2.44 15.50 7.13
CA SER A 91 -2.49 14.36 6.21
C SER A 91 -3.95 13.97 5.99
N THR A 92 -4.43 14.20 4.76
CA THR A 92 -5.81 13.93 4.36
C THR A 92 -6.18 12.48 4.66
N ILE A 93 -5.24 11.54 4.56
CA ILE A 93 -5.47 10.11 4.79
C ILE A 93 -5.91 9.81 6.23
N TRP A 94 -5.39 10.54 7.23
CA TRP A 94 -5.82 10.40 8.63
C TRP A 94 -7.26 10.89 8.86
N SER A 95 -7.69 11.91 8.10
CA SER A 95 -9.08 12.40 8.16
C SER A 95 -10.10 11.42 7.59
N TRP A 96 -9.69 10.46 6.76
CA TRP A 96 -10.59 9.42 6.24
C TRP A 96 -10.73 8.25 7.22
N LEU A 97 -9.70 7.97 8.01
CA LEU A 97 -9.74 6.89 9.02
C LEU A 97 -10.59 7.26 10.25
N THR A 98 -10.66 8.53 10.64
CA THR A 98 -11.52 8.99 11.75
C THR A 98 -12.98 9.19 11.38
N ALA A 99 -13.35 9.15 10.10
CA ALA A 99 -14.73 9.34 9.64
C ALA A 99 -15.54 8.02 9.54
N ILE A 100 -14.90 6.87 9.75
CA ILE A 100 -15.54 5.54 9.74
C ILE A 100 -15.78 5.04 11.19
N GLY A 101 -15.71 5.94 12.17
CA GLY A 101 -16.03 5.69 13.59
C GLY A 101 -17.37 6.28 13.97
#